data_AF-A0A2E9VTX9-F1
#
_entry.id   AF-A0A2E9VTX9-F1
#
_cell.length_a   1.000
_cell.length_b   1.000
_cell.length_c   1.000
_cell.angle_alpha   90.00
_cell.angle_beta   90.00
_cell.angle_gamma   90.00
#
_symmetry.space_group_name_H-M   'P 1'
#
loop_
_entity.id
_entity.type
_entity.pdbx_description
1 polymer ?
#
loop_
_entity_poly.entity_id
_entity_poly.type
_entity_poly.pdbx_seq_one_letter_code
_entity_poly.pdbx_strand_id
1 'polypeptide(L)'
;MDAKPNHTKPSRPINVSGFVAGGYRNLVVGVESDARRKVEARYAKELKELGIVSRWKLRMKMKVEIAEIVAKSMPDVSAEAMF
;
A
#
# COMPACT_ATOMS: atom_id res chain seq x y z
N MET A 1 34.11 -31.88 -38.82
CA MET A 1 32.84 -32.58 -38.55
C MET A 1 32.42 -32.12 -37.17
N ASP A 2 31.92 -30.90 -37.15
CA ASP A 2 31.64 -30.11 -35.96
C ASP A 2 30.21 -30.38 -35.52
N ALA A 3 30.05 -31.08 -34.41
CA ALA A 3 28.75 -31.34 -33.82
C ALA A 3 28.75 -30.93 -32.33
N LYS A 4 28.35 -29.69 -32.09
CA LYS A 4 27.61 -29.27 -30.90
C LYS A 4 26.45 -28.40 -31.39
N PRO A 5 25.25 -28.60 -30.85
CA PRO A 5 24.94 -27.83 -29.65
C PRO A 5 24.22 -28.66 -28.57
N ASN A 6 24.76 -28.62 -27.35
CA ASN A 6 24.00 -28.91 -26.14
C ASN A 6 22.92 -27.83 -26.00
N HIS A 7 21.66 -28.17 -26.31
CA HIS A 7 20.52 -27.37 -25.87
C HIS A 7 20.25 -27.64 -24.38
N THR A 8 21.13 -27.15 -23.52
CA THR A 8 20.77 -26.91 -22.13
C THR A 8 19.87 -25.68 -22.11
N LYS A 9 18.55 -25.88 -22.29
CA LYS A 9 17.58 -24.84 -21.92
C LYS A 9 17.76 -24.61 -20.42
N PRO A 10 18.08 -23.40 -19.95
CA PRO A 10 17.89 -23.13 -18.54
C PRO A 10 16.39 -23.25 -18.29
N SER A 11 16.00 -24.23 -17.49
CA SER A 11 14.71 -24.22 -16.82
C SER A 11 14.63 -22.90 -16.08
N ARG A 12 13.85 -21.94 -16.62
CA ARG A 12 13.46 -20.77 -15.86
C ARG A 12 12.89 -21.31 -14.55
N PRO A 13 13.37 -20.90 -13.36
CA PRO A 13 12.59 -21.16 -12.17
C PRO A 13 11.24 -20.51 -12.44
N ILE A 14 10.21 -21.34 -12.59
CA ILE A 14 8.85 -20.84 -12.54
C ILE A 14 8.72 -20.42 -11.08
N ASN A 15 8.91 -19.14 -10.80
CA ASN A 15 8.60 -18.53 -9.52
C ASN A 15 7.07 -18.55 -9.36
N VAL A 16 6.50 -19.75 -9.19
CA VAL A 16 5.21 -19.93 -8.54
C VAL A 16 5.50 -19.99 -7.06
N SER A 17 5.47 -18.83 -6.42
CA SER A 17 5.16 -18.78 -5.01
C SER A 17 4.32 -17.52 -4.83
N GLY A 18 3.01 -17.70 -4.75
CA GLY A 18 2.01 -16.67 -4.41
C GLY A 18 2.20 -16.04 -3.03
N PHE A 19 3.40 -16.15 -2.46
CA PHE A 19 3.84 -15.54 -1.23
C PHE A 19 4.45 -14.18 -1.56
N VAL A 20 3.64 -13.12 -1.52
CA VAL A 20 4.19 -11.77 -1.37
C VAL A 20 4.67 -11.66 0.07
N ALA A 21 5.98 -11.78 0.29
CA ALA A 21 6.57 -11.53 1.59
C ALA A 21 6.14 -10.12 2.07
N GLY A 22 5.45 -10.06 3.21
CA GLY A 22 4.86 -8.81 3.71
C GLY A 22 3.60 -8.35 2.98
N GLY A 23 2.86 -9.23 2.31
CA GLY A 23 1.61 -8.91 1.60
C GLY A 23 0.61 -8.12 2.45
N TYR A 24 0.43 -8.49 3.72
CA TYR A 24 -0.38 -7.72 4.67
C TYR A 24 0.18 -6.32 4.91
N ARG A 25 1.48 -6.18 5.15
CA ARG A 25 2.14 -4.86 5.31
C ARG A 25 2.03 -4.00 4.06
N ASN A 26 2.18 -4.60 2.88
CA ASN A 26 2.05 -3.90 1.60
C ASN A 26 0.59 -3.48 1.33
N LEU A 27 -0.38 -4.31 1.73
CA LEU A 27 -1.80 -3.96 1.70
C LEU A 27 -2.09 -2.79 2.65
N VAL A 28 -1.59 -2.84 3.89
CA VAL A 28 -1.73 -1.75 4.87
C VAL A 28 -1.19 -0.44 4.30
N VAL A 29 0.04 -0.45 3.76
CA VAL A 29 0.69 0.73 3.19
C VAL A 29 -0.07 1.24 1.96
N GLY A 30 -0.58 0.35 1.11
CA GLY A 30 -1.38 0.72 -0.06
C GLY A 30 -2.69 1.40 0.34
N VAL A 31 -3.43 0.79 1.27
CA VAL A 31 -4.70 1.32 1.79
C VAL A 31 -4.48 2.66 2.51
N GLU A 32 -3.42 2.78 3.31
CA GLU A 32 -3.07 4.03 4.00
C GLU A 32 -2.70 5.15 3.01
N SER A 33 -1.90 4.84 1.99
CA SER A 33 -1.52 5.80 0.95
C SER A 33 -2.74 6.32 0.17
N ASP A 34 -3.67 5.43 -0.17
CA ASP A 34 -4.92 5.81 -0.85
C ASP A 34 -5.86 6.61 0.04
N ALA A 35 -6.02 6.21 1.31
CA ALA A 35 -6.79 6.94 2.30
C ALA A 35 -6.21 8.35 2.49
N ARG A 36 -4.88 8.46 2.60
CA ARG A 36 -4.17 9.72 2.72
C ARG A 36 -4.40 10.62 1.51
N ARG A 37 -4.28 10.11 0.28
CA ARG A 37 -4.57 10.89 -0.94
C ARG A 37 -6.00 11.42 -0.97
N LYS A 38 -6.98 10.59 -0.61
CA LYS A 38 -8.41 10.98 -0.58
C LYS A 38 -8.66 12.09 0.43
N VAL A 39 -8.12 11.95 1.65
CA VAL A 39 -8.28 12.93 2.73
C VAL A 39 -7.52 14.21 2.40
N GLU A 40 -6.28 14.13 1.93
CA GLU A 40 -5.49 15.30 1.52
C GLU A 40 -6.15 16.07 0.38
N ALA A 41 -6.72 15.40 -0.62
CA ALA A 41 -7.45 16.06 -1.70
C ALA A 41 -8.68 16.83 -1.22
N ARG A 42 -9.41 16.30 -0.22
CA ARG A 42 -10.59 16.97 0.38
C ARG A 42 -10.20 18.22 1.15
N TYR A 43 -9.13 18.15 1.94
CA TYR A 43 -8.72 19.24 2.83
C TYR A 43 -7.66 20.17 2.22
N ALA A 44 -7.18 19.92 1.00
CA ALA A 44 -6.15 20.73 0.34
C ALA A 44 -6.54 22.21 0.23
N LYS A 45 -7.83 22.48 -0.08
CA LYS A 45 -8.34 23.85 -0.19
C LYS A 45 -8.43 24.53 1.18
N GLU A 46 -8.95 23.83 2.19
CA GLU A 46 -9.03 24.33 3.56
C GLU A 46 -7.65 24.61 4.17
N LEU A 47 -6.66 23.75 3.93
CA LEU A 47 -5.29 23.95 4.41
C LEU A 47 -4.64 25.23 3.87
N LYS A 48 -5.01 25.66 2.66
CA LYS A 48 -4.52 26.89 2.01
C LYS A 48 -5.14 28.14 2.62
N GLU A 49 -6.39 28.06 3.07
CA GLU A 49 -7.15 29.18 3.63
C GLU A 49 -6.98 29.34 5.16
N LEU A 50 -6.48 28.30 5.85
CA LEU A 50 -6.34 28.29 7.30
C LEU A 50 -4.98 28.79 7.82
N GLY A 51 -5.03 29.52 8.95
CA GLY A 51 -3.86 29.88 9.76
C GLY A 51 -3.21 28.70 10.50
N ILE A 52 -2.03 28.92 11.09
CA ILE A 52 -1.14 27.86 11.62
C ILE A 52 -1.83 26.95 12.67
N VAL A 53 -2.57 27.53 13.61
CA VAL A 53 -3.26 26.77 14.68
C VAL A 53 -4.39 25.90 14.12
N SER A 54 -5.19 26.46 13.22
CA SER A 54 -6.29 25.74 12.56
C SER A 54 -5.76 24.65 11.63
N ARG A 55 -4.62 24.91 10.97
CA ARG A 55 -3.91 23.91 10.17
C ARG A 55 -3.44 22.72 11.02
N TRP A 56 -2.96 22.96 12.24
CA TRP A 56 -2.58 21.86 13.15
C TRP A 56 -3.78 21.01 13.56
N LYS A 57 -4.90 21.64 13.96
CA LYS A 57 -6.15 20.92 14.27
C LYS A 57 -6.67 20.13 13.07
N LEU A 58 -6.63 20.72 11.88
CA LEU A 58 -7.06 20.05 10.65
C LEU A 58 -6.17 18.84 10.33
N ARG A 59 -4.85 18.95 10.51
CA ARG A 59 -3.94 17.80 10.36
C ARG A 59 -4.24 16.69 11.36
N MET A 60 -4.61 17.00 12.59
CA MET A 60 -5.02 15.98 13.57
C MET A 60 -6.33 15.31 13.15
N LYS A 61 -7.31 16.08 12.67
CA LYS A 61 -8.56 15.54 12.13
C LYS A 61 -8.33 14.62 10.93
N MET A 62 -7.48 15.03 9.99
CA MET A 62 -7.10 14.23 8.83
C MET A 62 -6.44 12.90 9.22
N LYS A 63 -5.59 12.89 10.26
CA LYS A 63 -4.97 11.65 10.76
C LYS A 63 -6.01 10.65 11.30
N VAL A 64 -6.99 11.14 12.07
CA VAL A 64 -8.08 10.30 12.58
C VAL A 64 -8.91 9.76 11.42
N GLU A 65 -9.27 10.60 10.46
CA GLU A 65 -10.07 10.20 9.29
C GLU A 65 -9.34 9.19 8.41
N ILE A 66 -8.02 9.33 8.22
CA ILE A 66 -7.19 8.33 7.53
C ILE A 66 -7.24 7.00 8.27
N ALA A 67 -7.07 6.99 9.61
CA ALA A 67 -7.10 5.76 10.40
C ALA A 67 -8.46 5.06 10.32
N GLU A 68 -9.57 5.81 10.33
CA GLU A 68 -10.91 5.25 10.15
C GLU A 68 -11.13 4.66 8.76
N ILE A 69 -10.67 5.34 7.70
CA ILE A 69 -10.77 4.85 6.32
C ILE A 69 -9.93 3.59 6.16
N VAL A 70 -8.73 3.55 6.74
CA VAL A 70 -7.88 2.36 6.74
C VAL A 70 -8.59 1.22 7.44
N ALA A 71 -9.11 1.44 8.65
CA ALA A 71 -9.85 0.42 9.40
C ALA A 71 -11.08 -0.11 8.64
N LYS A 72 -11.81 0.74 7.92
CA LYS A 72 -12.98 0.35 7.11
C LYS A 72 -12.63 -0.31 5.77
N SER A 73 -11.48 0.04 5.20
CA SER A 73 -11.05 -0.44 3.87
C SER A 73 -10.16 -1.67 3.95
N MET A 74 -9.64 -1.98 5.14
CA MET A 74 -9.00 -3.26 5.42
C MET A 74 -10.04 -4.37 5.25
N PRO A 75 -9.78 -5.38 4.41
CA PRO A 75 -10.53 -6.61 4.49
C PRO A 75 -10.29 -7.24 5.86
N ASP A 76 -11.23 -8.05 6.36
CA ASP A 76 -11.08 -8.80 7.61
C ASP A 76 -10.08 -9.95 7.39
N VAL A 77 -8.81 -9.57 7.23
CA VAL A 77 -7.68 -10.46 7.03
C VAL A 77 -6.87 -10.45 8.30
N SER A 78 -6.78 -11.61 8.95
CA SER A 78 -5.91 -11.83 10.10
C SER A 78 -4.49 -11.35 9.79
N ALA A 79 -3.80 -10.72 10.74
CA ALA A 79 -2.37 -10.42 10.61
C ALA A 79 -1.52 -11.71 10.48
N GLU A 80 -2.09 -12.85 10.86
CA GLU A 80 -1.57 -14.22 10.66
C GLU A 80 -2.05 -14.86 9.34
N ALA A 81 -2.82 -14.16 8.50
CA ALA A 81 -3.12 -14.61 7.15
C ALA A 81 -1.82 -14.58 6.33
N MET A 82 -0.98 -15.58 6.54
CA MET A 82 -0.02 -16.05 5.56
C MET A 82 -0.86 -16.46 4.35
N PHE A 83 -0.82 -15.64 3.30
CA PHE A 83 -1.31 -16.00 1.98
C PHE A 83 -0.76 -17.36 1.57
#